data_AF-A0A1J0R922-F1
#
_entry.id   AF-A0A1J0R922-F1
#
_cell.length_a   1.000
_cell.length_b   1.000
_cell.length_c   1.000
_cell.angle_alpha   90.00
_cell.angle_beta   90.00
_cell.angle_gamma   90.00
#
_symmetry.space_group_name_H-M   'P 1'
#
loop_
_entity.id
_entity.type
_entity.pdbx_description
1 polymer ?
#
loop_
_entity_poly.entity_id
_entity_poly.type
_entity_poly.pdbx_seq_one_letter_code
_entity_poly.pdbx_strand_id
1 'polypeptide(L)'
;MHNRKDLADEAIKWLQRRSAAARATFDVRITADSGTAAHSGGAPKNCKLTIPAAQGHDPSCSEQPANPHEPEGTAITIDTATHIKLLQQTSLKPRDTIVTSVYAGTTTSIDGQAGHKCQHGGQENTNYNDMKTTATAAEDSLPTQSMALKPGTGKAICGDESRDDTKTERDNELITRKVCKFITAAAQKLPNIEGLDPAELAADGGIQEAYKMHLAAAGTVQANDEVVQQALKAIYGNENSGFKSKFLQKLQDIKVKFKPDKAAEPQSIIDVVQKGAAQKALT
;
A
#
# COMPACT_ATOMS: atom_id res chain seq x y z
N MET A 1 20.23 13.22 -3.46
CA MET A 1 18.88 13.68 -3.04
C MET A 1 17.90 12.65 -3.55
N HIS A 2 17.23 11.87 -2.69
CA HIS A 2 16.17 10.97 -3.14
C HIS A 2 15.01 11.81 -3.67
N ASN A 3 14.49 11.48 -4.86
CA ASN A 3 13.35 12.18 -5.42
C ASN A 3 12.11 11.88 -4.56
N ARG A 4 11.21 12.84 -4.39
CA ARG A 4 9.94 12.65 -3.64
C ARG A 4 9.13 11.48 -4.19
N LYS A 5 9.24 11.20 -5.50
CA LYS A 5 8.68 10.01 -6.14
C LYS A 5 9.23 8.71 -5.54
N ASP A 6 10.55 8.58 -5.41
CA ASP A 6 11.18 7.36 -4.86
C ASP A 6 10.74 7.11 -3.41
N LEU A 7 10.60 8.18 -2.63
CA LEU A 7 10.08 8.12 -1.26
C LEU A 7 8.60 7.72 -1.22
N ALA A 8 7.80 8.16 -2.20
CA ALA A 8 6.41 7.76 -2.35
C ALA A 8 6.31 6.26 -2.67
N ASP A 9 7.07 5.81 -3.66
CA ASP A 9 7.09 4.42 -4.11
C ASP A 9 7.57 3.49 -2.97
N GLU A 10 8.56 3.94 -2.18
CA GLU A 10 9.02 3.23 -1.00
C GLU A 10 7.95 3.15 0.10
N ALA A 11 7.27 4.26 0.41
CA ALA A 11 6.19 4.28 1.40
C ALA A 11 5.02 3.35 1.00
N ILE A 12 4.61 3.40 -0.27
CA ILE A 12 3.58 2.52 -0.84
C ILE A 12 3.99 1.06 -0.70
N LYS A 13 5.21 0.71 -1.09
CA LYS A 13 5.74 -0.66 -0.98
C LYS A 13 5.67 -1.20 0.45
N TRP A 14 6.01 -0.38 1.45
CA TRP A 14 5.94 -0.80 2.85
C TRP A 14 4.51 -0.93 3.38
N LEU A 15 3.59 -0.06 2.95
CA LEU A 15 2.16 -0.18 3.26
C LEU A 15 1.55 -1.44 2.62
N GLN A 16 1.92 -1.79 1.40
CA GLN A 16 1.50 -3.03 0.74
C GLN A 16 2.02 -4.27 1.48
N ARG A 17 3.31 -4.29 1.84
CA ARG A 17 3.89 -5.37 2.65
C ARG A 17 3.18 -5.53 4.00
N ARG A 18 2.85 -4.41 4.64
CA ARG A 18 2.07 -4.38 5.88
C ARG A 18 0.69 -5.01 5.70
N SER A 19 0.00 -4.63 4.63
CA SER A 19 -1.32 -5.18 4.29
C SER A 19 -1.24 -6.69 4.08
N ALA A 20 -0.25 -7.16 3.31
CA ALA A 20 0.00 -8.59 3.11
C ALA A 20 0.23 -9.34 4.43
N ALA A 21 1.03 -8.78 5.35
CA ALA A 21 1.25 -9.38 6.67
C ALA A 21 -0.02 -9.41 7.54
N ALA A 22 -0.89 -8.41 7.42
CA ALA A 22 -2.21 -8.42 8.06
C ALA A 22 -3.12 -9.49 7.47
N ARG A 23 -3.16 -9.63 6.14
CA ARG A 23 -3.95 -10.68 5.48
C ARG A 23 -3.51 -12.08 5.87
N ALA A 24 -2.20 -12.34 5.95
CA ALA A 24 -1.66 -13.61 6.44
C ALA A 24 -2.06 -13.94 7.89
N THR A 25 -2.55 -12.96 8.65
CA THR A 25 -3.14 -13.20 9.98
C THR A 25 -4.58 -13.74 9.88
N PHE A 26 -5.31 -13.37 8.83
CA PHE A 26 -6.72 -13.68 8.62
C PHE A 26 -6.95 -14.85 7.63
N ASP A 27 -5.99 -15.10 6.74
CA ASP A 27 -5.96 -16.25 5.83
C ASP A 27 -5.30 -17.46 6.53
N VAL A 28 -6.07 -18.14 7.39
CA VAL A 28 -5.58 -19.34 8.09
C VAL A 28 -6.06 -20.57 7.35
N ARG A 29 -5.14 -21.28 6.69
CA ARG A 29 -5.38 -22.63 6.20
C ARG A 29 -5.30 -23.62 7.36
N ILE A 30 -6.40 -24.31 7.60
CA ILE A 30 -6.51 -25.35 8.64
C ILE A 30 -6.04 -26.67 8.02
N THR A 31 -4.80 -27.07 8.30
CA THR A 31 -4.34 -28.44 8.05
C THR A 31 -4.35 -29.19 9.38
N ALA A 32 -5.30 -30.13 9.52
CA ALA A 32 -5.48 -30.88 10.75
C ALA A 32 -4.83 -32.27 10.63
N ASP A 33 -3.54 -32.36 10.92
CA ASP A 33 -2.83 -33.66 10.99
C ASP A 33 -2.67 -34.16 12.43
N SER A 34 -2.68 -33.28 13.45
CA SER A 34 -2.72 -33.62 14.88
C SER A 34 -2.98 -32.39 15.75
N GLY A 35 -3.49 -32.56 16.98
CA GLY A 35 -3.62 -31.47 17.95
C GLY A 35 -3.82 -31.97 19.39
N THR A 36 -3.62 -31.07 20.36
CA THR A 36 -3.67 -31.41 21.79
C THR A 36 -5.08 -31.24 22.33
N ALA A 37 -5.64 -32.31 22.91
CA ALA A 37 -6.95 -32.29 23.55
C ALA A 37 -6.82 -32.12 25.06
N ALA A 38 -7.59 -31.19 25.64
CA ALA A 38 -7.76 -31.06 27.09
C ALA A 38 -9.20 -31.37 27.50
N HIS A 39 -9.37 -32.04 28.65
CA HIS A 39 -10.67 -32.37 29.24
C HIS A 39 -10.89 -31.57 30.54
N SER A 40 -12.10 -31.05 30.76
CA SER A 40 -12.47 -30.38 32.01
C SER A 40 -13.93 -30.67 32.42
N GLY A 41 -14.15 -30.77 33.74
CA GLY A 41 -15.44 -30.52 34.43
C GLY A 41 -16.55 -31.60 34.35
N GLY A 42 -17.47 -31.54 35.32
CA GLY A 42 -18.70 -32.35 35.36
C GLY A 42 -19.67 -32.01 34.22
N ALA A 43 -20.58 -32.95 33.92
CA ALA A 43 -21.39 -32.96 32.69
C ALA A 43 -22.04 -31.60 32.34
N PRO A 44 -21.99 -31.16 31.07
CA PRO A 44 -21.39 -31.81 29.89
C PRO A 44 -19.85 -31.75 29.83
N LYS A 45 -19.24 -32.79 29.27
CA LYS A 45 -17.78 -32.89 29.09
C LYS A 45 -17.37 -32.14 27.83
N ASN A 46 -16.26 -31.40 27.90
CA ASN A 46 -15.74 -30.67 26.75
C ASN A 46 -14.38 -31.22 26.33
N CYS A 47 -14.17 -31.33 25.02
CA CYS A 47 -12.88 -31.60 24.39
C CYS A 47 -12.50 -30.39 23.54
N LYS A 48 -11.45 -29.68 23.95
CA LYS A 48 -10.92 -28.56 23.17
C LYS A 48 -9.75 -29.05 22.32
N LEU A 49 -9.84 -28.89 21.01
CA LEU A 49 -8.75 -29.06 20.05
C LEU A 49 -8.26 -27.69 19.60
N THR A 50 -7.00 -27.40 19.85
CA THR A 50 -6.33 -26.23 19.27
C THR A 50 -5.62 -26.68 18.01
N ILE A 51 -6.00 -26.11 16.86
CA ILE A 51 -5.31 -26.34 15.59
C ILE A 51 -4.37 -25.16 15.38
N PRO A 52 -3.04 -25.39 15.38
CA PRO A 52 -2.08 -24.32 15.20
C PRO A 52 -2.25 -23.72 13.80
N ALA A 53 -2.18 -22.40 13.70
CA ALA A 53 -2.17 -21.76 12.41
C ALA A 53 -0.89 -22.11 11.66
N ALA A 54 -1.01 -22.72 10.48
CA ALA A 54 0.11 -22.91 9.58
C ALA A 54 0.36 -21.61 8.79
N GLN A 55 1.62 -21.20 8.65
CA GLN A 55 1.96 -20.12 7.73
C GLN A 55 1.78 -20.61 6.29
N GLY A 56 0.88 -19.97 5.55
CA GLY A 56 0.69 -20.22 4.14
C GLY A 56 -0.19 -19.13 3.55
N HIS A 57 0.16 -18.67 2.35
CA HIS A 57 -0.68 -17.80 1.54
C HIS A 57 -1.54 -18.69 0.64
N ASP A 58 -2.86 -18.48 0.63
CA ASP A 58 -3.71 -19.12 -0.37
C ASP A 58 -3.60 -18.39 -1.73
N PRO A 59 -2.98 -18.98 -2.77
CA PRO A 59 -2.90 -18.34 -4.08
C PRO A 59 -4.26 -18.19 -4.77
N SER A 60 -5.34 -18.79 -4.23
CA SER A 60 -6.71 -18.62 -4.73
C SER A 60 -7.43 -17.40 -4.15
N CYS A 61 -6.93 -16.82 -3.05
CA CYS A 61 -7.29 -15.47 -2.63
C CYS A 61 -6.66 -14.49 -3.62
N SER A 62 -7.39 -14.17 -4.70
CA SER A 62 -6.86 -13.28 -5.73
C SER A 62 -6.72 -11.86 -5.19
N GLU A 63 -5.47 -11.45 -4.98
CA GLU A 63 -5.12 -10.07 -4.64
C GLU A 63 -5.39 -9.20 -5.87
N GLN A 64 -6.59 -8.63 -5.95
CA GLN A 64 -6.88 -7.61 -6.95
C GLN A 64 -6.67 -6.23 -6.32
N PRO A 65 -5.66 -5.45 -6.76
CA PRO A 65 -5.38 -4.10 -6.25
C PRO A 65 -6.57 -3.13 -6.36
N ALA A 66 -7.59 -3.48 -7.14
CA ALA A 66 -8.79 -2.70 -7.38
C ALA A 66 -10.01 -3.20 -6.60
N ASN A 67 -9.88 -4.22 -5.74
CA ASN A 67 -11.01 -4.69 -4.94
C ASN A 67 -11.37 -3.62 -3.89
N PRO A 68 -12.54 -2.95 -3.98
CA PRO A 68 -12.93 -1.89 -3.04
C PRO A 68 -13.23 -2.43 -1.64
N HIS A 69 -13.35 -3.75 -1.49
CA HIS A 69 -13.52 -4.43 -0.22
C HIS A 69 -12.19 -4.77 0.46
N GLU A 70 -11.07 -4.55 -0.23
CA GLU A 70 -9.74 -4.74 0.30
C GLU A 70 -9.13 -3.40 0.76
N PRO A 71 -8.29 -3.42 1.82
CA PRO A 71 -7.73 -2.19 2.39
C PRO A 71 -6.89 -1.37 1.38
N GLU A 72 -6.26 -1.97 0.38
CA GLU A 72 -5.53 -1.23 -0.67
C GLU A 72 -6.46 -0.49 -1.65
N GLY A 73 -7.74 -0.87 -1.72
CA GLY A 73 -8.76 -0.17 -2.51
C GLY A 73 -9.27 1.12 -1.85
N THR A 74 -8.94 1.36 -0.58
CA THR A 74 -9.35 2.55 0.16
C THR A 74 -8.33 3.68 -0.04
N ALA A 75 -8.76 4.78 -0.65
CA ALA A 75 -7.91 5.97 -0.78
C ALA A 75 -7.64 6.58 0.60
N ILE A 76 -6.36 6.80 0.91
CA ILE A 76 -5.92 7.44 2.15
C ILE A 76 -5.34 8.82 1.83
N THR A 77 -5.97 9.86 2.37
CA THR A 77 -5.45 11.23 2.27
C THR A 77 -4.40 11.46 3.36
N ILE A 78 -3.13 11.52 2.97
CA ILE A 78 -1.99 11.68 3.90
C ILE A 78 -1.49 13.13 4.03
N ASP A 79 -1.91 14.04 3.15
CA ASP A 79 -1.38 15.41 3.09
C ASP A 79 -1.68 16.25 4.35
N THR A 80 -2.83 16.01 4.98
CA THR A 80 -3.26 16.69 6.21
C THR A 80 -3.19 15.80 7.44
N ALA A 81 -2.85 14.52 7.27
CA ALA A 81 -2.82 13.56 8.36
C ALA A 81 -1.64 13.86 9.29
N THR A 82 -1.93 13.93 10.60
CA THR A 82 -0.91 14.10 11.64
C THR A 82 -0.51 12.76 12.27
N HIS A 83 -1.37 11.75 12.16
CA HIS A 83 -1.18 10.42 12.74
C HIS A 83 -1.68 9.34 11.78
N ILE A 84 -1.10 8.14 11.92
CA ILE A 84 -1.58 6.91 11.29
C ILE A 84 -1.87 5.88 12.40
N LYS A 85 -3.04 5.22 12.31
CA LYS A 85 -3.37 4.10 13.20
C LYS A 85 -2.97 2.80 12.53
N LEU A 86 -2.12 2.03 13.18
CA LEU A 86 -1.66 0.73 12.70
C LEU A 86 -1.96 -0.33 13.76
N LEU A 87 -2.24 -1.57 13.34
CA LEU A 87 -2.33 -2.69 14.28
C LEU A 87 -1.03 -2.84 15.09
N GLN A 88 -1.08 -3.34 16.31
CA GLN A 88 0.15 -3.68 17.03
C GLN A 88 0.82 -4.91 16.40
N GLN A 89 2.14 -5.01 16.49
CA GLN A 89 2.90 -6.16 15.98
C GLN A 89 2.40 -7.49 16.55
N THR A 90 2.01 -7.52 17.82
CA THR A 90 1.44 -8.70 18.50
C THR A 90 0.10 -9.15 17.91
N SER A 91 -0.61 -8.25 17.24
CA SER A 91 -1.87 -8.51 16.53
C SER A 91 -1.66 -9.01 15.11
N LEU A 92 -0.45 -8.87 14.56
CA LEU A 92 -0.09 -9.34 13.22
C LEU A 92 0.64 -10.68 13.27
N LYS A 93 -0.08 -11.68 13.73
CA LYS A 93 0.39 -13.06 13.74
C LYS A 93 -0.78 -13.97 13.40
N PRO A 94 -0.55 -15.05 12.64
CA PRO A 94 -1.56 -16.08 12.43
C PRO A 94 -2.20 -16.50 13.75
N ARG A 95 -3.52 -16.66 13.76
CA ARG A 95 -4.29 -17.03 14.94
C ARG A 95 -4.72 -18.48 14.85
N ASP A 96 -4.45 -19.24 15.92
CA ASP A 96 -4.89 -20.63 16.02
C ASP A 96 -6.41 -20.72 15.93
N THR A 97 -6.90 -21.77 15.26
CA THR A 97 -8.33 -22.09 15.26
C THR A 97 -8.64 -22.99 16.44
N ILE A 98 -9.66 -22.64 17.23
CA ILE A 98 -10.15 -23.46 18.34
C ILE A 98 -11.42 -24.18 17.91
N VAL A 99 -11.35 -25.50 17.88
CA VAL A 99 -12.52 -26.38 17.75
C VAL A 99 -12.85 -26.92 19.13
N THR A 100 -14.08 -26.70 19.58
CA THR A 100 -14.59 -27.26 20.83
C THR A 100 -15.64 -28.29 20.48
N SER A 101 -15.41 -29.55 20.87
CA SER A 101 -16.46 -30.56 20.91
C SER A 101 -17.08 -30.57 22.30
N VAL A 102 -18.39 -30.39 22.37
CA VAL A 102 -19.19 -30.49 23.59
C VAL A 102 -19.94 -31.81 23.56
N TYR A 103 -19.85 -32.55 24.66
CA TYR A 103 -20.47 -33.84 24.82
C TYR A 103 -21.37 -33.90 26.06
N ALA A 104 -22.62 -34.32 25.88
CA ALA A 104 -23.54 -34.57 26.97
C ALA A 104 -24.16 -35.98 26.87
N GLY A 105 -24.41 -36.61 28.02
CA GLY A 105 -25.17 -37.85 28.11
C GLY A 105 -24.36 -39.12 27.85
N THR A 106 -25.05 -40.17 27.36
CA THR A 106 -24.46 -41.44 26.91
C THR A 106 -24.85 -41.66 25.45
N THR A 107 -23.86 -41.79 24.56
CA THR A 107 -24.06 -41.97 23.12
C THR A 107 -23.48 -43.32 22.72
N THR A 108 -24.35 -44.28 22.43
CA THR A 108 -23.99 -45.61 21.93
C THR A 108 -24.15 -45.69 20.41
N SER A 109 -25.06 -44.89 19.83
CA SER A 109 -25.24 -44.70 18.39
C SER A 109 -25.58 -43.24 18.08
N ILE A 110 -25.24 -42.75 16.90
CA ILE A 110 -25.72 -41.44 16.41
C ILE A 110 -26.81 -41.75 15.38
N ASP A 111 -28.03 -41.32 15.66
CA ASP A 111 -29.23 -41.64 14.86
C ASP A 111 -30.04 -40.40 14.45
N GLY A 112 -29.55 -39.20 14.79
CA GLY A 112 -30.19 -37.94 14.41
C GLY A 112 -29.23 -36.76 14.31
N GLN A 113 -29.69 -35.71 13.64
CA GLN A 113 -29.01 -34.43 13.51
C GLN A 113 -30.00 -33.29 13.77
N ALA A 114 -29.58 -32.27 14.54
CA ALA A 114 -30.27 -30.99 14.57
C ALA A 114 -29.26 -29.84 14.61
N GLY A 115 -29.32 -28.96 13.62
CA GLY A 115 -28.38 -27.86 13.47
C GLY A 115 -26.92 -28.34 13.40
N HIS A 116 -26.11 -27.86 14.35
CA HIS A 116 -24.68 -28.13 14.51
C HIS A 116 -24.39 -29.32 15.44
N LYS A 117 -25.42 -30.10 15.81
CA LYS A 117 -25.34 -31.21 16.75
C LYS A 117 -25.66 -32.55 16.10
N CYS A 118 -24.91 -33.57 16.47
CA CYS A 118 -25.24 -34.98 16.29
C CYS A 118 -25.91 -35.51 17.56
N GLN A 119 -26.99 -36.29 17.42
CA GLN A 119 -27.86 -36.69 18.53
C GLN A 119 -28.03 -38.21 18.60
N HIS A 120 -28.37 -38.68 19.80
CA HIS A 120 -28.83 -40.04 20.07
C HIS A 120 -30.26 -40.02 20.60
N GLY A 121 -31.19 -40.73 19.96
CA GLY A 121 -32.59 -40.86 20.34
C GLY A 121 -33.43 -39.60 20.11
N GLY A 122 -33.03 -38.71 19.20
CA GLY A 122 -33.78 -37.48 18.84
C GLY A 122 -33.90 -36.44 19.98
N GLN A 123 -33.07 -36.55 21.02
CA GLN A 123 -33.12 -35.72 22.23
C GLN A 123 -32.07 -34.59 22.17
N GLU A 124 -32.48 -33.40 21.74
CA GLU A 124 -31.58 -32.27 21.41
C GLU A 124 -30.66 -31.79 22.54
N ASN A 125 -31.05 -31.98 23.81
CA ASN A 125 -30.35 -31.41 24.96
C ASN A 125 -29.83 -32.46 25.96
N THR A 126 -30.05 -33.75 25.69
CA THR A 126 -29.80 -34.83 26.66
C THR A 126 -28.61 -35.70 26.25
N ASN A 127 -28.56 -36.11 24.97
CA ASN A 127 -27.49 -36.93 24.41
C ASN A 127 -27.03 -36.34 23.07
N TYR A 128 -25.93 -35.59 23.09
CA TYR A 128 -25.46 -34.91 21.88
C TYR A 128 -23.94 -34.77 21.83
N ASN A 129 -23.43 -34.69 20.61
CA ASN A 129 -22.11 -34.17 20.29
C ASN A 129 -22.28 -32.89 19.44
N ASP A 130 -21.65 -31.82 19.87
CA ASP A 130 -21.74 -30.51 19.22
C ASP A 130 -20.32 -30.02 18.92
N MET A 131 -20.03 -29.73 17.65
CA MET A 131 -18.75 -29.15 17.24
C MET A 131 -18.91 -27.65 17.00
N LYS A 132 -18.17 -26.86 17.76
CA LYS A 132 -18.14 -25.40 17.64
C LYS A 132 -16.75 -24.95 17.24
N THR A 133 -16.65 -24.34 16.07
CA THR A 133 -15.52 -23.47 15.72
C THR A 133 -15.80 -22.11 16.32
N THR A 134 -14.94 -21.63 17.21
CA THR A 134 -15.03 -20.24 17.68
C THR A 134 -14.00 -19.44 16.92
N ALA A 135 -14.43 -18.49 16.09
CA ALA A 135 -13.53 -17.47 15.57
C ALA A 135 -12.96 -16.70 16.77
N THR A 136 -11.64 -16.59 16.87
CA THR A 136 -11.01 -15.74 17.88
C THR A 136 -11.52 -14.31 17.75
N ALA A 137 -11.77 -13.66 18.89
CA ALA A 137 -12.29 -12.30 19.11
C ALA A 137 -12.36 -11.33 17.91
N ALA A 138 -13.48 -10.58 17.84
CA ALA A 138 -13.79 -9.55 16.85
C ALA A 138 -12.56 -8.75 16.40
N GLU A 139 -12.32 -8.71 15.10
CA GLU A 139 -11.12 -8.13 14.48
C GLU A 139 -11.04 -6.61 14.71
N ASP A 140 -12.21 -5.99 14.82
CA ASP A 140 -12.49 -4.60 15.17
C ASP A 140 -12.09 -4.24 16.61
N SER A 141 -11.80 -5.23 17.46
CA SER A 141 -11.26 -5.03 18.82
C SER A 141 -9.73 -5.18 18.92
N LEU A 142 -9.05 -5.46 17.81
CA LEU A 142 -7.60 -5.61 17.80
C LEU A 142 -6.88 -4.34 18.27
N PRO A 143 -5.87 -4.45 19.16
CA PRO A 143 -5.18 -3.27 19.64
C PRO A 143 -4.43 -2.59 18.49
N THR A 144 -4.67 -1.29 18.38
CA THR A 144 -3.98 -0.40 17.44
C THR A 144 -3.03 0.52 18.20
N GLN A 145 -2.03 0.99 17.48
CA GLN A 145 -1.10 2.02 17.92
C GLN A 145 -1.28 3.23 17.02
N SER A 146 -1.51 4.39 17.64
CA SER A 146 -1.50 5.68 16.95
C SER A 146 -0.07 6.18 16.86
N MET A 147 0.44 6.32 15.65
CA MET A 147 1.80 6.77 15.38
C MET A 147 1.78 8.17 14.79
N ALA A 148 2.55 9.08 15.37
CA ALA A 148 2.70 10.42 14.83
C ALA A 148 3.48 10.38 13.51
N LEU A 149 2.94 11.03 12.48
CA LEU A 149 3.58 11.12 11.15
C LEU A 149 4.70 12.17 11.10
N LYS A 150 4.84 12.98 12.16
CA LYS A 150 5.90 14.00 12.33
C LYS A 150 6.38 14.02 13.78
N PRO A 151 7.21 13.05 14.21
CA PRO A 151 7.61 12.90 15.61
C PRO A 151 8.65 13.91 16.12
N GLY A 152 9.31 14.69 15.27
CA GLY A 152 10.39 15.59 15.68
C GLY A 152 10.51 16.90 14.91
N THR A 153 11.50 17.72 15.30
CA THR A 153 11.91 18.96 14.64
C THR A 153 13.40 18.89 14.22
N GLY A 154 13.83 19.71 13.25
CA GLY A 154 15.24 19.77 12.84
C GLY A 154 15.70 18.64 11.92
N LYS A 155 16.87 18.02 12.16
CA LYS A 155 17.40 16.94 11.30
C LYS A 155 16.72 15.58 11.51
N ALA A 156 16.03 15.39 12.64
CA ALA A 156 15.37 14.14 13.02
C ALA A 156 13.83 14.24 12.92
N ILE A 157 13.30 14.91 11.89
CA ILE A 157 11.85 15.12 11.72
C ILE A 157 11.07 13.80 11.75
N CYS A 158 11.63 12.74 11.17
CA CYS A 158 11.01 11.42 11.09
C CYS A 158 11.57 10.40 12.10
N GLY A 159 12.27 10.85 13.15
CA GLY A 159 12.88 9.98 14.15
C GLY A 159 14.21 9.34 13.70
N ASP A 160 14.84 8.56 14.60
CA ASP A 160 16.17 7.96 14.42
C ASP A 160 16.15 6.72 13.52
N GLU A 161 16.84 6.75 12.39
CA GLU A 161 16.89 5.69 11.37
C GLU A 161 17.83 4.54 11.74
N SER A 162 18.52 4.64 12.88
CA SER A 162 19.37 3.56 13.34
C SER A 162 18.54 2.27 13.45
N ARG A 163 19.06 1.20 12.84
CA ARG A 163 18.46 -0.14 12.84
C ARG A 163 17.23 -0.33 11.95
N ASP A 164 16.93 0.57 11.02
CA ASP A 164 15.87 0.36 10.02
C ASP A 164 16.06 -0.97 9.23
N ASP A 165 17.30 -1.41 9.03
CA ASP A 165 17.69 -2.67 8.39
C ASP A 165 17.29 -3.93 9.19
N THR A 166 17.09 -3.80 10.50
CA THR A 166 16.64 -4.89 11.38
C THR A 166 15.12 -4.97 11.51
N LYS A 167 14.41 -3.96 11.01
CA LYS A 167 12.95 -3.86 11.12
C LYS A 167 12.25 -4.53 9.95
N THR A 168 11.03 -4.98 10.20
CA THR A 168 10.18 -5.73 9.28
C THR A 168 8.89 -4.97 8.98
N GLU A 169 8.04 -5.53 8.11
CA GLU A 169 6.70 -5.00 7.84
C GLU A 169 5.77 -5.06 9.07
N ARG A 170 6.19 -5.72 10.15
CA ARG A 170 5.45 -5.75 11.42
C ARG A 170 5.76 -4.55 12.32
N ASP A 171 6.86 -3.85 12.06
CA ASP A 171 7.33 -2.72 12.87
C ASP A 171 6.66 -1.40 12.45
N ASN A 172 5.75 -0.91 13.30
CA ASN A 172 5.00 0.33 13.04
C ASN A 172 5.92 1.55 12.82
N GLU A 173 7.03 1.62 13.57
CA GLU A 173 8.01 2.71 13.46
C GLU A 173 8.61 2.82 12.05
N LEU A 174 8.94 1.69 11.42
CA LEU A 174 9.50 1.68 10.08
C LEU A 174 8.50 2.24 9.06
N ILE A 175 7.26 1.75 9.09
CA ILE A 175 6.19 2.19 8.18
C ILE A 175 5.93 3.69 8.36
N THR A 176 5.73 4.13 9.61
CA THR A 176 5.49 5.55 9.93
C THR A 176 6.64 6.43 9.45
N ARG A 177 7.89 5.98 9.60
CA ARG A 177 9.06 6.74 9.11
C ARG A 177 9.08 6.85 7.59
N LYS A 178 8.82 5.77 6.86
CA LYS A 178 8.78 5.80 5.38
C LYS A 178 7.70 6.75 4.87
N VAL A 179 6.52 6.71 5.48
CA VAL A 179 5.44 7.68 5.20
C VAL A 179 5.90 9.09 5.57
N CYS A 180 6.44 9.32 6.77
CA CYS A 180 6.96 10.62 7.22
C CYS A 180 7.96 11.22 6.22
N LYS A 181 8.93 10.44 5.73
CA LYS A 181 9.93 10.89 4.75
C LYS A 181 9.27 11.37 3.46
N PHE A 182 8.25 10.67 2.98
CA PHE A 182 7.48 11.12 1.82
C PHE A 182 6.74 12.45 2.07
N ILE A 183 5.99 12.58 3.16
CA ILE A 183 5.19 13.79 3.45
C ILE A 183 6.07 15.00 3.77
N THR A 184 7.26 14.77 4.32
CA THR A 184 8.21 15.83 4.70
C THR A 184 9.19 16.17 3.59
N ALA A 185 9.35 15.29 2.59
CA ALA A 185 10.08 15.62 1.38
C ALA A 185 9.44 16.85 0.73
N ALA A 186 10.27 17.86 0.50
CA ALA A 186 9.85 19.04 -0.23
C ALA A 186 9.10 18.58 -1.48
N ALA A 187 7.88 19.09 -1.67
CA ALA A 187 7.24 18.97 -2.98
C ALA A 187 8.27 19.48 -3.98
N GLN A 188 8.56 18.70 -5.03
CA GLN A 188 9.38 19.21 -6.12
C GLN A 188 8.76 20.55 -6.49
N LYS A 189 9.47 21.65 -6.18
CA LYS A 189 9.04 22.95 -6.65
C LYS A 189 9.03 22.80 -8.16
N LEU A 190 7.85 22.84 -8.73
CA LEU A 190 7.74 22.96 -10.17
C LEU A 190 8.61 24.17 -10.55
N PRO A 191 9.56 23.98 -11.48
CA PRO A 191 10.39 25.09 -11.94
C PRO A 191 9.47 26.25 -12.30
N ASN A 192 9.86 27.48 -11.95
CA ASN A 192 9.14 28.63 -12.47
C ASN A 192 9.33 28.62 -13.99
N ILE A 193 8.30 28.14 -14.70
CA ILE A 193 8.38 27.90 -16.12
C ILE A 193 8.65 29.22 -16.86
N GLU A 194 8.12 30.34 -16.34
CA GLU A 194 8.36 31.68 -16.89
C GLU A 194 9.77 32.22 -16.64
N GLY A 195 10.51 31.62 -15.71
CA GLY A 195 11.88 31.97 -15.35
C GLY A 195 12.93 31.03 -15.93
N LEU A 196 12.55 30.06 -16.78
CA LEU A 196 13.49 29.14 -17.40
C LEU A 196 14.39 29.87 -18.39
N ASP A 197 15.71 29.70 -18.23
CA ASP A 197 16.73 30.19 -19.15
C ASP A 197 17.04 29.11 -20.22
N PRO A 198 16.79 29.39 -21.52
CA PRO A 198 17.14 28.52 -22.64
C PRO A 198 18.62 28.09 -22.66
N ALA A 199 19.52 28.96 -22.22
CA ALA A 199 20.95 28.67 -22.18
C ALA A 199 21.29 27.65 -21.08
N GLU A 200 20.64 27.76 -19.92
CA GLU A 200 20.75 26.77 -18.84
C GLU A 200 20.13 25.43 -19.24
N LEU A 201 18.95 25.45 -19.86
CA LEU A 201 18.29 24.23 -20.37
C LEU A 201 19.14 23.50 -21.41
N ALA A 202 19.80 24.23 -22.32
CA ALA A 202 20.69 23.62 -23.31
C ALA A 202 21.96 23.04 -22.68
N ALA A 203 22.39 23.53 -21.52
CA ALA A 203 23.55 23.05 -20.78
C ALA A 203 23.23 21.91 -19.80
N ASP A 204 21.96 21.64 -19.53
CA ASP A 204 21.53 20.61 -18.58
C ASP A 204 21.86 19.20 -19.10
N GLY A 205 22.65 18.45 -18.34
CA GLY A 205 23.11 17.12 -18.75
C GLY A 205 21.97 16.12 -18.95
N GLY A 206 20.87 16.22 -18.20
CA GLY A 206 19.70 15.36 -18.37
C GLY A 206 18.97 15.64 -19.68
N ILE A 207 18.81 16.91 -20.03
CA ILE A 207 18.23 17.33 -21.32
C ILE A 207 19.14 16.92 -22.49
N GLN A 208 20.46 17.08 -22.35
CA GLN A 208 21.41 16.66 -23.37
C GLN A 208 21.34 15.15 -23.61
N GLU A 209 21.31 14.33 -22.56
CA GLU A 209 21.15 12.88 -22.70
C GLU A 209 19.80 12.49 -23.32
N ALA A 210 18.70 13.16 -22.93
CA ALA A 210 17.40 12.94 -23.55
C ALA A 210 17.41 13.25 -25.06
N TYR A 211 18.07 14.33 -25.45
CA TYR A 211 18.23 14.70 -26.86
C TYR A 211 19.11 13.71 -27.62
N LYS A 212 20.22 13.25 -27.04
CA LYS A 212 21.07 12.20 -27.62
C LYS A 212 20.29 10.89 -27.82
N MET A 213 19.48 10.47 -26.84
CA MET A 213 18.61 9.30 -27.00
C MET A 213 17.64 9.46 -28.17
N HIS A 214 17.08 10.67 -28.36
CA HIS A 214 16.20 10.95 -29.48
C HIS A 214 16.93 10.91 -30.84
N LEU A 215 18.14 11.47 -30.91
CA LEU A 215 19.00 11.38 -32.09
C LEU A 215 19.38 9.93 -32.43
N ALA A 216 19.73 9.13 -31.42
CA ALA A 216 20.05 7.72 -31.59
C ALA A 216 18.83 6.93 -32.10
N ALA A 217 17.64 7.20 -31.57
CA ALA A 217 16.39 6.60 -32.05
C ALA A 217 16.08 7.00 -33.52
N ALA A 218 16.50 8.20 -33.93
CA ALA A 218 16.40 8.67 -35.31
C ALA A 218 17.53 8.18 -36.23
N GLY A 219 18.41 7.28 -35.75
CA GLY A 219 19.51 6.71 -36.55
C GLY A 219 20.72 7.65 -36.72
N THR A 220 20.81 8.71 -35.91
CA THR A 220 21.93 9.66 -35.96
C THR A 220 23.05 9.21 -35.01
N VAL A 221 24.31 9.37 -35.43
CA VAL A 221 25.50 9.02 -34.63
C VAL A 221 25.59 9.91 -33.39
N GLN A 222 26.19 9.40 -32.30
CA GLN A 222 26.40 10.15 -31.07
C GLN A 222 27.12 11.49 -31.33
N ALA A 223 26.39 12.58 -31.10
CA ALA A 223 26.94 13.92 -31.07
C ALA A 223 27.61 14.16 -29.71
N ASN A 224 28.75 14.84 -29.73
CA ASN A 224 29.41 15.29 -28.49
C ASN A 224 28.57 16.39 -27.80
N ASP A 225 28.88 16.64 -26.53
CA ASP A 225 28.07 17.54 -25.67
C ASP A 225 28.01 18.97 -26.21
N GLU A 226 29.08 19.47 -26.83
CA GLU A 226 29.13 20.82 -27.41
C GLU A 226 28.18 20.97 -28.61
N VAL A 227 28.14 19.96 -29.49
CA VAL A 227 27.23 19.95 -30.64
C VAL A 227 25.79 19.80 -30.18
N VAL A 228 25.53 18.94 -29.18
CA VAL A 228 24.20 18.78 -28.58
C VAL A 228 23.73 20.08 -27.94
N GLN A 229 24.59 20.75 -27.17
CA GLN A 229 24.27 22.03 -26.55
C GLN A 229 23.97 23.12 -27.59
N GLN A 230 24.75 23.20 -28.68
CA GLN A 230 24.47 24.15 -29.76
C GLN A 230 23.15 23.86 -30.48
N ALA A 231 22.85 22.58 -30.74
CA ALA A 231 21.58 22.18 -31.33
C ALA A 231 20.39 22.54 -30.43
N LEU A 232 20.51 22.29 -29.11
CA LEU A 232 19.49 22.68 -28.13
C LEU A 232 19.32 24.19 -28.04
N LYS A 233 20.41 24.97 -28.06
CA LYS A 233 20.34 26.45 -28.15
C LYS A 233 19.60 26.92 -29.40
N ALA A 234 19.84 26.29 -30.55
CA ALA A 234 19.14 26.61 -31.79
C ALA A 234 17.64 26.28 -31.72
N ILE A 235 17.28 25.18 -31.04
CA ILE A 235 15.89 24.77 -30.82
C ILE A 235 15.17 25.76 -29.89
N TYR A 236 15.77 26.06 -28.73
CA TYR A 236 15.16 26.93 -27.73
C TYR A 236 15.17 28.41 -28.11
N GLY A 237 16.13 28.82 -28.93
CA GLY A 237 16.38 30.20 -29.31
C GLY A 237 17.32 30.92 -28.34
N ASN A 238 17.92 32.02 -28.81
CA ASN A 238 18.92 32.78 -28.04
C ASN A 238 18.31 33.74 -27.01
N GLU A 239 16.99 33.92 -27.02
CA GLU A 239 16.28 34.86 -26.15
C GLU A 239 15.11 34.18 -25.43
N ASN A 240 14.89 34.57 -24.18
CA ASN A 240 13.76 34.12 -23.36
C ASN A 240 12.40 34.40 -24.03
N SER A 241 12.28 35.50 -24.77
CA SER A 241 11.07 35.87 -25.53
C SER A 241 10.72 34.82 -26.61
N GLY A 242 11.72 34.34 -27.34
CA GLY A 242 11.59 33.31 -28.37
C GLY A 242 11.24 31.94 -27.80
N PHE A 243 11.88 31.56 -26.69
CA PHE A 243 11.56 30.31 -25.98
C PHE A 243 10.14 30.31 -25.43
N LYS A 244 9.74 31.41 -24.77
CA LYS A 244 8.38 31.60 -24.23
C LYS A 244 7.32 31.46 -25.31
N SER A 245 7.47 32.17 -26.43
CA SER A 245 6.48 32.13 -27.52
C SER A 245 6.42 30.78 -28.25
N LYS A 246 7.57 30.11 -28.46
CA LYS A 246 7.62 28.85 -29.22
C LYS A 246 7.17 27.63 -28.41
N PHE A 247 7.52 27.58 -27.13
CA PHE A 247 7.32 26.40 -26.29
C PHE A 247 6.29 26.63 -25.19
N LEU A 248 6.48 27.65 -24.34
CA LEU A 248 5.62 27.84 -23.18
C LEU A 248 4.20 28.26 -23.56
N GLN A 249 4.07 29.18 -24.51
CA GLN A 249 2.78 29.66 -24.97
C GLN A 249 1.98 28.51 -25.59
N LYS A 250 2.61 27.59 -26.32
CA LYS A 250 1.93 26.38 -26.81
C LYS A 250 1.41 25.51 -25.67
N LEU A 251 2.17 25.34 -24.60
CA LEU A 251 1.73 24.56 -23.42
C LEU A 251 0.62 25.26 -22.62
N GLN A 252 0.53 26.59 -22.70
CA GLN A 252 -0.57 27.39 -22.14
C GLN A 252 -1.82 27.35 -23.02
N ASP A 253 -1.66 27.47 -24.33
CA ASP A 253 -2.76 27.56 -25.28
C ASP A 253 -3.42 26.21 -25.54
N ILE A 254 -2.66 25.11 -25.47
CA ILE A 254 -3.21 23.76 -25.60
C ILE A 254 -4.02 23.43 -24.36
N LYS A 255 -5.35 23.48 -24.53
CA LYS A 255 -6.30 23.02 -23.53
C LYS A 255 -6.62 21.55 -23.74
N VAL A 256 -6.50 20.79 -22.67
CA VAL A 256 -6.72 19.33 -22.66
C VAL A 256 -7.87 19.00 -21.71
N LYS A 257 -8.74 18.08 -22.13
CA LYS A 257 -9.79 17.48 -21.30
C LYS A 257 -9.29 16.13 -20.78
N PHE A 258 -9.30 15.93 -19.48
CA PHE A 258 -8.80 14.71 -18.86
C PHE A 258 -9.92 13.71 -18.62
N LYS A 259 -9.69 12.44 -18.96
CA LYS A 259 -10.52 11.33 -18.50
C LYS A 259 -10.14 10.99 -17.04
N PRO A 260 -11.06 10.51 -16.18
CA PRO A 260 -12.43 10.05 -16.49
C PRO A 260 -13.50 11.15 -16.36
N ASP A 261 -13.14 12.37 -15.98
CA ASP A 261 -14.13 13.40 -15.61
C ASP A 261 -14.62 14.18 -16.85
N LYS A 262 -15.57 13.60 -17.58
CA LYS A 262 -16.14 14.19 -18.81
C LYS A 262 -16.78 15.57 -18.60
N ALA A 263 -17.07 15.94 -17.35
CA ALA A 263 -17.63 17.23 -16.96
C ALA A 263 -16.56 18.31 -16.66
N ALA A 264 -15.27 17.97 -16.67
CA ALA A 264 -14.21 18.92 -16.38
C ALA A 264 -14.02 19.93 -17.52
N GLU A 265 -13.94 21.21 -17.15
CA GLU A 265 -13.56 22.28 -18.07
C GLU A 265 -12.14 22.04 -18.62
N PRO A 266 -11.89 22.29 -19.92
CA PRO A 266 -10.55 22.20 -20.51
C PRO A 266 -9.56 23.11 -19.77
N GLN A 267 -8.45 22.54 -19.31
CA GLN A 267 -7.38 23.28 -18.64
C GLN A 267 -6.10 23.26 -19.48
N SER A 268 -5.24 24.26 -19.32
CA SER A 268 -3.92 24.25 -19.97
C SER A 268 -3.05 23.13 -19.40
N ILE A 269 -2.08 22.65 -20.17
CA ILE A 269 -1.13 21.64 -19.69
C ILE A 269 -0.36 22.16 -18.47
N ILE A 270 0.00 23.45 -18.48
CA ILE A 270 0.70 24.09 -17.36
C ILE A 270 -0.15 24.09 -16.08
N ASP A 271 -1.42 24.48 -16.16
CA ASP A 271 -2.30 24.50 -14.98
C ASP A 271 -2.44 23.12 -14.34
N VAL A 272 -2.44 22.08 -15.16
CA VAL A 272 -2.65 20.70 -14.75
C VAL A 272 -1.41 20.14 -14.07
N VAL A 273 -0.24 20.45 -14.61
CA VAL A 273 1.04 20.14 -13.98
C VAL A 273 1.16 20.90 -12.65
N GLN A 274 0.80 22.18 -12.62
CA GLN A 274 0.80 23.01 -11.40
C GLN A 274 -0.13 22.49 -10.30
N LYS A 275 -1.28 21.92 -10.68
CA LYS A 275 -2.21 21.28 -9.74
C LYS A 275 -1.79 19.87 -9.31
N GLY A 276 -0.62 19.38 -9.74
CA GLY A 276 -0.15 18.03 -9.43
C GLY A 276 -0.97 16.91 -10.09
N ALA A 277 -1.78 17.25 -11.10
CA ALA A 277 -2.64 16.32 -11.82
C ALA A 277 -1.98 15.75 -13.09
N ALA A 278 -0.71 16.07 -13.36
CA ALA A 278 0.04 15.66 -14.56
C ALA A 278 -0.02 14.15 -14.82
N GLN A 279 0.04 13.32 -13.77
CA GLN A 279 0.01 11.87 -13.95
C GLN A 279 -1.37 11.35 -14.37
N LYS A 280 -2.46 11.92 -13.82
CA LYS A 280 -3.84 11.63 -14.28
C LYS A 280 -4.10 12.13 -15.69
N ALA A 281 -3.32 13.12 -16.12
CA ALA A 281 -3.43 13.72 -17.44
C ALA A 281 -2.77 12.91 -18.57
N LEU A 282 -1.80 12.06 -18.24
CA LEU A 282 -1.00 11.27 -19.18
C LEU A 282 -1.49 9.82 -19.34
N THR A 283 -2.55 9.44 -18.61
CA THR A 283 -3.18 8.11 -18.60
C THR A 283 -4.61 8.17 -19.12
#